data_AF-A0A2D8KCY9-F1
#
_entry.id   AF-A0A2D8KCY9-F1
#
_cell.length_a   1.000
_cell.length_b   1.000
_cell.length_c   1.000
_cell.angle_alpha   90.00
_cell.angle_beta   90.00
_cell.angle_gamma   90.00
#
_symmetry.space_group_name_H-M   'P 1'
#
loop_
_entity.id
_entity.type
_entity.pdbx_description
1 polymer ?
#
loop_
_entity_poly.entity_id
_entity_poly.type
_entity_poly.pdbx_seq_one_letter_code
_entity_poly.pdbx_strand_id
1 'polypeptide(L)' 'NPVTTINYDLPQEGTVRLIIYDVMGREVTRLVNGFTPAGYHSVRWDAKNQMGESVSAGVYFYHLQSGKFIKTQKMVLLK' A
#
# COMPACT_ATOMS: atom_id res chain seq x y z
N ASN A 1 -6.25 -9.87 13.38
CA ASN A 1 -5.51 -8.92 12.52
C ASN A 1 -6.41 -8.51 11.38
N PRO A 2 -6.89 -7.25 11.38
CA PRO A 2 -7.59 -6.70 10.22
C PRO A 2 -6.71 -6.82 8.97
N VAL A 3 -7.31 -7.25 7.87
CA VAL A 3 -6.64 -7.35 6.57
C VAL A 3 -7.27 -6.32 5.65
N THR A 4 -6.44 -5.45 5.09
CA THR A 4 -6.87 -4.53 4.03
C THR A 4 -6.43 -5.06 2.69
N THR A 5 -7.37 -5.21 1.75
CA THR A 5 -7.09 -5.58 0.37
C THR A 5 -7.07 -4.32 -0.48
N ILE A 6 -5.95 -4.05 -1.14
CA ILE A 6 -5.76 -2.92 -2.03
C ILE A 6 -5.76 -3.46 -3.45
N ASN A 7 -6.77 -3.07 -4.22
CA ASN A 7 -6.90 -3.43 -5.63
C ASN A 7 -6.47 -2.25 -6.49
N TYR A 8 -5.71 -2.54 -7.55
CA TYR A 8 -5.34 -1.55 -8.56
C TYR A 8 -5.24 -2.20 -9.93
N ASP A 9 -5.61 -1.45 -10.95
CA ASP A 9 -5.38 -1.77 -12.34
C ASP A 9 -4.10 -1.09 -12.84
N LEU A 10 -3.37 -1.81 -13.67
CA LEU A 10 -2.18 -1.32 -14.34
C LEU A 10 -2.39 -1.43 -15.86
N PRO A 11 -2.65 -0.32 -16.58
CA PRO A 11 -2.93 -0.35 -18.01
C PRO A 11 -1.78 -0.86 -18.88
N GLN A 12 -0.53 -0.70 -18.40
CA GLN A 12 0.69 -1.11 -19.08
C GLN A 12 1.70 -1.57 -18.03
N GLU A 13 2.51 -2.58 -18.35
CA GLU A 13 3.55 -3.05 -17.45
C GLU A 13 4.55 -1.95 -17.05
N GLY A 14 5.12 -2.06 -15.85
CA GLY A 14 6.07 -1.06 -15.38
C GLY A 14 6.45 -1.22 -13.91
N THR A 15 7.31 -0.33 -13.44
CA THR A 15 7.71 -0.30 -12.03
C THR A 15 6.61 0.30 -11.17
N VAL A 16 6.11 -0.49 -10.23
CA VAL A 16 5.11 -0.09 -9.24
C VAL A 16 5.76 0.04 -7.87
N ARG A 17 5.42 1.11 -7.15
CA ARG A 17 5.69 1.27 -5.72
C ARG A 17 4.38 1.45 -4.98
N LEU A 18 4.09 0.57 -4.02
CA LEU A 18 2.93 0.66 -3.15
C LEU A 18 3.43 0.70 -1.70
N ILE A 19 3.33 1.87 -1.08
CA ILE A 19 3.87 2.15 0.25
C ILE A 19 2.73 2.58 1.17
N ILE A 20 2.75 2.10 2.42
CA ILE A 20 1.83 2.54 3.47
C ILE A 20 2.56 3.53 4.38
N TYR A 21 1.91 4.63 4.68
CA TYR A 21 2.35 5.68 5.59
C TYR A 21 1.34 5.86 6.73
N ASP A 22 1.85 6.31 7.88
CA ASP A 22 0.99 6.83 8.95
C ASP A 22 0.63 8.31 8.73
N VAL A 23 -0.16 8.89 9.64
CA VAL A 23 -0.59 10.29 9.58
C VAL A 23 0.56 11.31 9.66
N MET A 24 1.72 10.91 10.15
CA MET A 24 2.92 11.77 10.21
C MET A 24 3.77 11.64 8.94
N GLY A 25 3.33 10.84 7.96
CA GLY A 25 4.09 10.57 6.74
C GLY A 25 5.25 9.59 6.95
N ARG A 26 5.32 8.89 8.09
CA ARG A 26 6.35 7.88 8.32
C ARG A 26 5.99 6.62 7.55
N GLU A 27 6.97 6.06 6.86
CA GLU A 27 6.80 4.80 6.14
C GLU A 27 6.53 3.67 7.15
N VAL A 28 5.41 2.99 6.98
CA VAL A 28 5.02 1.83 7.79
C VAL A 28 5.51 0.55 7.14
N THR A 29 5.24 0.37 5.84
CA THR A 29 5.68 -0.79 5.05
C THR A 29 5.58 -0.53 3.56
N ARG A 30 6.32 -1.32 2.76
CA ARG A 30 6.21 -1.36 1.30
C ARG A 30 5.63 -2.70 0.90
N LEU A 31 4.47 -2.69 0.26
CA LEU A 31 3.83 -3.93 -0.19
C LEU A 31 4.26 -4.33 -1.60
N VAL A 32 4.63 -3.35 -2.43
CA VAL A 32 5.14 -3.56 -3.79
C VAL A 32 6.29 -2.60 -4.03
N ASN A 33 7.39 -3.10 -4.58
CA ASN A 33 8.53 -2.28 -5.01
C ASN A 33 9.29 -2.98 -6.14
N GLY A 34 8.76 -2.94 -7.36
CA GLY A 34 9.36 -3.67 -8.47
C GLY A 34 8.57 -3.59 -9.76
N PHE A 35 9.04 -4.29 -10.78
CA PHE A 35 8.36 -4.42 -12.07
C PHE A 35 7.09 -5.27 -11.90
N THR A 36 5.99 -4.84 -12.48
CA THR A 36 4.67 -5.49 -12.39
C THR A 36 4.05 -5.54 -13.78
N PRO A 37 3.54 -6.71 -14.24
CA PRO A 37 2.87 -6.83 -15.53
C PRO A 37 1.60 -5.97 -15.62
N ALA A 38 1.17 -5.65 -16.84
CA ALA A 38 -0.14 -5.05 -17.07
C ALA A 38 -1.27 -5.96 -16.54
N GLY A 39 -2.38 -5.36 -16.09
CA GLY A 39 -3.56 -6.07 -15.62
C GLY A 39 -4.03 -5.65 -14.24
N TYR A 40 -4.96 -6.43 -13.67
CA TYR A 40 -5.51 -6.20 -12.35
C TYR A 40 -4.66 -6.89 -11.28
N HIS A 41 -4.38 -6.15 -10.21
CA HIS A 41 -3.56 -6.62 -9.10
C HIS A 41 -4.30 -6.42 -7.77
N SER A 42 -4.05 -7.34 -6.84
CA SER A 42 -4.59 -7.31 -5.49
C SER A 42 -3.47 -7.56 -4.50
N VAL A 43 -3.29 -6.63 -3.56
CA VAL A 43 -2.22 -6.70 -2.57
C VAL A 43 -2.83 -6.58 -1.18
N ARG A 44 -2.39 -7.44 -0.26
CA ARG A 44 -2.91 -7.52 1.10
C ARG A 44 -1.94 -6.86 2.06
N TRP A 45 -2.48 -6.03 2.96
CA TRP A 45 -1.79 -5.56 4.14
C TRP A 45 -2.44 -6.12 5.39
N ASP A 46 -1.65 -6.75 6.25
CA ASP A 46 -2.09 -7.45 7.47
C ASP A 46 -1.90 -6.61 8.75
N ALA A 47 -1.87 -5.28 8.59
CA ALA A 47 -1.65 -4.31 9.67
C ALA A 47 -0.30 -4.47 10.38
N LYS A 48 0.76 -4.80 9.62
CA LYS A 48 2.13 -4.87 10.12
C LYS A 48 3.07 -3.84 9.51
N ASN A 49 4.07 -3.42 10.28
CA ASN A 49 5.19 -2.61 9.79
C ASN A 49 6.26 -3.48 9.09
N GLN A 50 7.35 -2.85 8.64
CA GLN A 50 8.49 -3.54 8.00
C GLN A 50 9.17 -4.59 8.89
N MET A 51 9.08 -4.45 10.21
CA MET A 51 9.64 -5.40 11.18
C MET A 51 8.69 -6.58 11.47
N GLY A 52 7.50 -6.61 10.87
CA GLY A 52 6.49 -7.64 11.10
C GLY A 52 5.67 -7.43 12.38
N GLU A 53 5.78 -6.26 13.01
CA GLU A 53 5.07 -5.90 14.23
C GLU A 53 3.72 -5.28 13.89
N SER A 54 2.69 -5.60 14.69
CA SER A 54 1.36 -5.02 14.51
C SER A 54 1.36 -3.52 14.78
N VAL A 55 0.72 -2.76 13.90
CA VAL A 55 0.50 -1.32 14.09
C VAL A 55 -0.81 -1.06 14.83
N SER A 56 -0.90 0.11 15.46
CA SER A 56 -2.10 0.50 16.22
C SER A 56 -3.26 0.89 15.30
N ALA A 57 -4.50 0.74 15.79
CA ALA A 57 -5.68 1.31 15.13
C ALA A 57 -5.49 2.81 14.88
N GLY A 58 -5.99 3.33 13.76
CA GLY A 58 -5.73 4.70 13.35
C GLY A 58 -5.88 4.93 11.86
N VAL A 59 -5.53 6.14 11.43
CA VAL A 59 -5.56 6.52 10.02
C VAL A 59 -4.21 6.21 9.37
N TYR A 60 -4.27 5.63 8.17
CA TYR A 60 -3.12 5.33 7.34
C TYR A 60 -3.37 5.81 5.92
N PHE A 61 -2.31 5.91 5.12
CA PHE A 61 -2.40 6.24 3.70
C PHE A 61 -1.62 5.21 2.92
N TYR A 62 -2.20 4.66 1.85
CA TYR A 62 -1.39 3.99 0.84
C TYR A 62 -1.07 4.96 -0.28
N HIS A 63 0.15 4.85 -0.80
CA HIS A 63 0.67 5.60 -1.92
C HIS A 63 1.07 4.62 -3.02
N LEU A 64 0.33 4.63 -4.13
CA LEU A 64 0.59 3.84 -5.31
C LEU A 64 1.22 4.74 -6.37
N GLN A 65 2.40 4.37 -6.85
CA GLN A 65 3.10 5.05 -7.92
C GLN A 65 3.45 4.08 -9.05
N SER A 66 3.19 4.49 -10.29
CA SER A 66 3.68 3.83 -11.51
C SER A 66 4.08 4.89 -12.54
N GLY A 67 5.37 5.01 -12.84
CA GLY A 67 5.89 6.11 -13.67
C GLY A 67 5.51 7.50 -13.11
N LYS A 68 4.76 8.27 -13.91
CA LYS A 68 4.23 9.60 -13.54
C LYS A 68 2.89 9.54 -12.78
N PHE A 69 2.21 8.39 -12.80
CA PHE A 69 0.95 8.22 -12.08
C PHE A 69 1.21 8.05 -10.59
N ILE A 70 0.47 8.81 -9.78
CA ILE A 70 0.50 8.77 -8.33
C ILE A 70 -0.93 8.78 -7.82
N LYS A 71 -1.27 7.82 -6.97
CA LYS A 71 -2.55 7.76 -6.26
C LYS A 71 -2.31 7.56 -4.78
N THR A 72 -2.86 8.46 -3.97
CA THR A 72 -2.86 8.34 -2.51
C THR A 72 -4.30 8.15 -2.04
N GLN A 73 -4.53 7.22 -1.12
CA GLN A 73 -5.85 7.01 -0.52
C GLN A 73 -5.73 6.77 0.98
N LYS A 74 -6.71 7.32 1.71
CA LYS A 74 -6.84 7.19 3.15
C LYS A 74 -7.48 5.85 3.51
N MET A 75 -6.95 5.20 4.55
CA MET A 75 -7.48 3.99 5.16
C MET A 75 -7.71 4.26 6.65
N VAL A 76 -8.74 3.63 7.22
CA VAL A 76 -8.99 3.63 8.66
C VAL A 76 -8.86 2.21 9.16
N LEU A 77 -7.88 1.98 10.01
CA LEU A 77 -7.68 0.71 10.68
C LEU A 77 -8.51 0.70 11.96
N LEU A 78 -9.52 -0.17 11.99
CA LEU A 78 -10.36 -0.41 13.16
C LEU A 78 -9.82 -1.59 13.98
N LYS A 79 -10.06 -1.58 15.29
CA LYS A 79 -9.69 -2.65 16.21
C LYS A 79 -10.77 -3.71 16.30
#